data_AF-A0A1J1CCB9-F1
#
_entry.id   AF-A0A1J1CCB9-F1
#
_cell.length_a   1.000
_cell.length_b   1.000
_cell.length_c   1.000
_cell.angle_alpha   90.00
_cell.angle_beta   90.00
_cell.angle_gamma   90.00
#
_symmetry.space_group_name_H-M   'P 1'
#
loop_
_entity.id
_entity.type
_entity.pdbx_description
1 polymer ?
#
loop_
_entity_poly.entity_id
_entity_poly.type
_entity_poly.pdbx_seq_one_letter_code
_entity_poly.pdbx_strand_id
1 'polypeptide(L)'
;MEKQVQRAIIYFNDKAEAWTHHVIYLDDQSILLDFTAYTQKPNGEIIYLTKEDLHPTHVNESLQKVSHEKSLRFVFPGVEPGAILYYGYTINRKGFFSGDYWFIESGLPKIYSRFNFEIPRIFFRYNYDWNYSSFNFAIEEPTVYKNIVNQKSRKDASIIVYWERRDIPALEKEPFSPPYFDIAKYVSVDLKYDSWNELGKFYYHLIKDYVNHSDHGAVKKLSDEICAGATTQREKIDRIFQYAQREFRYLAFDFGESGIIPHTFSEIVRNK
;
A
#
# COMPACT_ATOMS: atom_id res chain seq x y z
N MET A 1 -11.32 -0.56 4.85
CA MET A 1 -10.72 0.77 4.63
C MET A 1 -11.29 1.33 3.34
N GLU A 2 -11.74 2.58 3.36
CA GLU A 2 -12.06 3.32 2.14
C GLU A 2 -10.91 4.28 1.81
N LYS A 3 -10.46 4.29 0.56
CA LYS A 3 -9.42 5.19 0.05
C LYS A 3 -9.96 5.92 -1.15
N GLN A 4 -10.07 7.24 -1.04
CA GLN A 4 -10.45 8.12 -2.14
C GLN A 4 -9.22 8.83 -2.70
N VAL A 5 -9.10 8.85 -4.01
CA VAL A 5 -8.04 9.56 -4.74
C VAL A 5 -8.68 10.52 -5.73
N GLN A 6 -8.15 11.72 -5.82
CA GLN A 6 -8.48 12.70 -6.86
C GLN A 6 -7.19 13.39 -7.31
N ARG A 7 -7.00 13.51 -8.62
CA ARG A 7 -5.82 14.15 -9.20
C ARG A 7 -6.18 14.84 -10.50
N ALA A 8 -5.66 16.05 -10.67
CA ALA A 8 -5.62 16.77 -11.93
C ALA A 8 -4.16 17.02 -12.31
N ILE A 9 -3.81 16.79 -13.58
CA ILE A 9 -2.45 16.96 -14.10
C ILE A 9 -2.54 17.82 -15.36
N ILE A 10 -1.71 18.86 -15.45
CA ILE A 10 -1.58 19.65 -16.68
C ILE A 10 -0.55 18.96 -17.59
N TYR A 11 -0.97 18.61 -18.80
CA TYR A 11 -0.10 17.98 -19.79
C TYR A 11 0.58 19.06 -20.65
N PHE A 12 1.87 19.28 -20.45
CA PHE A 12 2.58 20.37 -21.13
C PHE A 12 3.15 20.00 -22.50
N ASN A 13 3.60 18.77 -22.69
CA ASN A 13 4.23 18.31 -23.93
C ASN A 13 4.40 16.78 -23.95
N ASP A 14 4.83 16.26 -25.10
CA ASP A 14 4.92 14.82 -25.37
C ASP A 14 6.00 14.07 -24.59
N LYS A 15 6.92 14.77 -23.92
CA LYS A 15 7.82 14.11 -22.96
C LYS A 15 7.06 13.60 -21.72
N ALA A 16 5.82 14.04 -21.52
CA ALA A 16 4.94 13.58 -20.45
C ALA A 16 4.05 12.40 -20.85
N GLU A 17 4.33 11.72 -21.98
CA GLU A 17 3.53 10.58 -22.46
C GLU A 17 3.29 9.50 -21.39
N ALA A 18 4.27 9.25 -20.51
CA ALA A 18 4.14 8.29 -19.40
C ALA A 18 2.98 8.63 -18.42
N TRP A 19 2.46 9.85 -18.44
CA TRP A 19 1.36 10.33 -17.59
C TRP A 19 -0.01 10.31 -18.29
N THR A 20 -0.09 9.89 -19.55
CA THR A 20 -1.36 9.78 -20.30
C THR A 20 -2.13 8.52 -19.98
N HIS A 21 -1.57 7.63 -19.15
CA HIS A 21 -2.28 6.49 -18.62
C HIS A 21 -2.10 6.42 -17.11
N HIS A 22 -3.03 5.74 -16.45
CA HIS A 22 -2.94 5.50 -15.03
C HIS A 22 -3.33 4.06 -14.72
N VAL A 23 -2.72 3.52 -13.67
CA VAL A 23 -2.99 2.18 -13.17
C VAL A 23 -3.54 2.31 -11.76
N ILE A 24 -4.75 1.79 -11.56
CA ILE A 24 -5.38 1.64 -10.26
C ILE A 24 -5.00 0.25 -9.76
N TYR A 25 -4.18 0.20 -8.73
CA TYR A 25 -3.79 -1.04 -8.05
C TYR A 25 -4.87 -1.50 -7.08
N LEU A 26 -5.14 -2.79 -7.10
CA LEU A 26 -6.17 -3.48 -6.33
C LEU A 26 -5.60 -4.83 -5.84
N ASP A 27 -6.32 -5.47 -4.94
CA ASP A 27 -6.08 -6.84 -4.52
C ASP A 27 -7.39 -7.63 -4.45
N ASP A 28 -7.32 -8.90 -4.06
CA ASP A 28 -8.51 -9.75 -3.86
C ASP A 28 -9.50 -9.21 -2.82
N GLN A 29 -9.08 -8.32 -1.94
CA GLN A 29 -9.91 -7.70 -0.90
C GLN A 29 -10.43 -6.31 -1.30
N SER A 30 -10.04 -5.81 -2.47
CA SER A 30 -10.34 -4.46 -2.93
C SER A 30 -11.51 -4.43 -3.90
N ILE A 31 -12.40 -3.46 -3.71
CA ILE A 31 -13.55 -3.18 -4.56
C ILE A 31 -13.49 -1.73 -5.01
N LEU A 32 -13.49 -1.50 -6.32
CA LEU A 32 -13.64 -0.16 -6.90
C LEU A 32 -15.12 0.25 -6.78
N LEU A 33 -15.41 1.23 -5.90
CA LEU A 33 -16.77 1.72 -5.68
C LEU A 33 -17.17 2.77 -6.70
N ASP A 34 -16.28 3.74 -6.94
CA ASP A 34 -16.52 4.89 -7.81
C ASP A 34 -15.30 5.16 -8.70
N PHE A 35 -15.55 5.70 -9.89
CA PHE A 35 -14.54 6.08 -10.87
C PHE A 35 -15.04 7.22 -11.75
N THR A 36 -14.23 8.27 -11.86
CA THR A 36 -14.43 9.37 -12.80
C THR A 36 -13.08 9.74 -13.39
N ALA A 37 -12.94 9.76 -14.71
CA ALA A 37 -11.77 10.30 -15.37
C ALA A 37 -12.14 11.03 -16.65
N TYR A 38 -11.36 12.05 -17.02
CA TYR A 38 -11.57 12.79 -18.26
C TYR A 38 -10.30 13.53 -18.71
N THR A 39 -10.26 13.84 -20.00
CA THR A 39 -9.35 14.85 -20.57
C THR A 39 -10.14 16.11 -20.84
N GLN A 40 -9.72 17.23 -20.26
CA GLN A 40 -10.22 18.56 -20.63
C GLN A 40 -9.19 19.23 -21.55
N LYS A 41 -9.56 19.48 -22.80
CA LYS A 41 -8.71 20.15 -23.79
C LYS A 41 -8.55 21.65 -23.47
N PRO A 42 -7.53 22.33 -24.02
CA PRO A 42 -7.34 23.78 -23.88
C PRO A 42 -8.54 24.62 -24.35
N ASN A 43 -9.31 24.12 -25.32
CA ASN A 43 -10.53 24.78 -25.82
C ASN A 43 -11.74 24.63 -24.87
N GLY A 44 -11.61 23.88 -23.77
CA GLY A 44 -12.67 23.61 -22.79
C GLY A 44 -13.52 22.37 -23.06
N GLU A 45 -13.32 21.68 -24.19
CA GLU A 45 -13.98 20.40 -24.48
C GLU A 45 -13.54 19.33 -23.47
N ILE A 46 -14.49 18.55 -22.95
CA ILE A 46 -14.23 17.46 -21.99
C ILE A 46 -14.57 16.12 -22.63
N ILE A 47 -13.60 15.21 -22.64
CA ILE A 47 -13.77 13.82 -23.09
C ILE A 47 -13.71 12.92 -21.87
N TYR A 48 -14.86 12.39 -21.45
CA TYR A 48 -14.97 11.50 -20.31
C TYR A 48 -14.56 10.07 -20.65
N LEU A 49 -13.95 9.41 -19.68
CA LEU A 49 -13.84 7.96 -19.64
C LEU A 49 -15.00 7.38 -18.83
N THR A 50 -15.38 6.17 -19.19
CA THR A 50 -16.38 5.35 -18.52
C THR A 50 -15.71 4.15 -17.86
N LYS A 51 -16.50 3.32 -17.17
CA LYS A 51 -16.01 2.05 -16.61
C LYS A 51 -15.61 1.04 -17.70
N GLU A 52 -16.09 1.19 -18.93
CA GLU A 52 -15.75 0.30 -20.05
C GLU A 52 -14.33 0.56 -20.57
N ASP A 53 -13.79 1.76 -20.32
CA ASP A 53 -12.42 2.15 -20.66
C ASP A 53 -11.38 1.66 -19.62
N LEU A 54 -11.84 0.99 -18.55
CA LEU A 54 -10.96 0.35 -17.58
C LEU A 54 -10.60 -1.07 -18.05
N HIS A 55 -9.33 -1.26 -18.36
CA HIS A 55 -8.81 -2.54 -18.82
C HIS A 55 -8.09 -3.26 -17.68
N PRO A 56 -8.51 -4.48 -17.32
CA PRO A 56 -7.75 -5.33 -16.41
C PRO A 56 -6.32 -5.52 -16.93
N THR A 57 -5.34 -5.30 -16.06
CA THR A 57 -3.94 -5.58 -16.33
C THR A 57 -3.32 -6.33 -15.15
N HIS A 58 -2.19 -6.96 -15.42
CA HIS A 58 -1.36 -7.60 -14.41
C HIS A 58 0.00 -6.90 -14.39
N VAL A 59 0.56 -6.68 -13.20
CA VAL A 59 1.91 -6.11 -13.08
C VAL A 59 2.97 -7.12 -13.49
N ASN A 60 2.70 -8.41 -13.29
CA ASN A 60 3.60 -9.48 -13.73
C ASN A 60 2.80 -10.68 -14.26
N GLU A 61 2.83 -10.89 -15.58
CA GLU A 61 2.16 -12.01 -16.24
C GLU A 61 2.67 -13.37 -15.77
N SER A 62 3.95 -13.48 -15.40
CA SER A 62 4.55 -14.74 -14.93
C SER A 62 4.11 -15.15 -13.51
N LEU A 63 3.48 -14.23 -12.77
CA LEU A 63 3.07 -14.42 -11.37
C LEU A 63 1.56 -14.50 -11.17
N GLN A 64 0.76 -14.53 -12.25
CA GLN A 64 -0.71 -14.53 -12.17
C GLN A 64 -1.31 -15.64 -11.30
N LYS A 65 -0.65 -16.80 -11.19
CA LYS A 65 -1.17 -17.95 -10.42
C LYS A 65 -1.01 -17.80 -8.90
N VAL A 66 -0.16 -16.88 -8.47
CA VAL A 66 0.31 -16.75 -7.08
C VAL A 66 0.22 -15.32 -6.56
N SER A 67 0.09 -14.32 -7.44
CA SER A 67 -0.14 -12.94 -7.06
C SER A 67 -1.62 -12.67 -6.85
N HIS A 68 -1.93 -12.08 -5.70
CA HIS A 68 -3.26 -11.54 -5.37
C HIS A 68 -3.46 -10.11 -5.90
N GLU A 69 -2.47 -9.58 -6.62
CA GLU A 69 -2.50 -8.25 -7.20
C GLU A 69 -3.42 -8.21 -8.42
N LYS A 70 -4.33 -7.24 -8.41
CA LYS A 70 -5.16 -6.87 -9.54
C LYS A 70 -4.86 -5.43 -9.91
N SER A 71 -5.06 -5.09 -11.16
CA SER A 71 -4.97 -3.68 -11.54
C SER A 71 -5.88 -3.35 -12.70
N LEU A 72 -6.35 -2.12 -12.74
CA LEU A 72 -7.13 -1.56 -13.82
C LEU A 72 -6.34 -0.42 -14.44
N ARG A 73 -6.13 -0.47 -15.74
CA ARG A 73 -5.47 0.60 -16.50
C ARG A 73 -6.48 1.33 -17.35
N PHE A 74 -6.34 2.64 -17.44
CA PHE A 74 -7.02 3.46 -18.44
C PHE A 74 -6.05 4.43 -19.09
N VAL A 75 -6.39 4.90 -20.29
CA VAL A 75 -5.62 5.86 -21.07
C VAL A 75 -6.49 7.07 -21.35
N PHE A 76 -5.98 8.26 -21.07
CA PHE A 76 -6.66 9.51 -21.34
C PHE A 76 -6.87 9.70 -22.86
N PRO A 77 -8.10 9.93 -23.33
CA PRO A 77 -8.37 10.16 -24.74
C PRO A 77 -8.06 11.61 -25.13
N GLY A 78 -7.68 11.84 -26.39
CA GLY A 78 -7.57 13.20 -26.96
C GLY A 78 -6.60 14.13 -26.23
N VAL A 79 -5.51 13.59 -25.68
CA VAL A 79 -4.48 14.36 -24.98
C VAL A 79 -3.71 15.24 -25.95
N GLU A 80 -3.62 16.53 -25.62
CA GLU A 80 -2.83 17.53 -26.35
C GLU A 80 -2.16 18.52 -25.39
N PRO A 81 -1.06 19.19 -25.79
CA PRO A 81 -0.41 20.21 -24.96
C PRO A 81 -1.40 21.26 -24.42
N GLY A 82 -1.38 21.46 -23.11
CA GLY A 82 -2.28 22.34 -22.36
C GLY A 82 -3.53 21.63 -21.81
N ALA A 83 -3.77 20.36 -22.13
CA ALA A 83 -4.90 19.62 -21.58
C ALA A 83 -4.76 19.36 -20.07
N ILE A 84 -5.90 19.22 -19.38
CA ILE A 84 -5.98 18.76 -18.00
C ILE A 84 -6.44 17.30 -17.99
N LEU A 85 -5.62 16.42 -17.42
CA LEU A 85 -5.92 15.02 -17.20
C LEU A 85 -6.44 14.86 -15.78
N TYR A 86 -7.72 14.54 -15.63
CA TYR A 86 -8.34 14.35 -14.33
C TYR A 86 -8.71 12.89 -14.11
N TYR A 87 -8.41 12.38 -12.92
CA TYR A 87 -9.02 11.15 -12.45
C TYR A 87 -9.36 11.21 -10.97
N GLY A 88 -10.41 10.50 -10.58
CA GLY A 88 -10.76 10.22 -9.21
C GLY A 88 -11.42 8.86 -9.08
N TYR A 89 -11.15 8.19 -7.96
CA TYR A 89 -11.73 6.88 -7.66
C TYR A 89 -11.81 6.63 -6.17
N THR A 90 -12.68 5.71 -5.78
CA THR A 90 -12.81 5.24 -4.40
C THR A 90 -12.65 3.72 -4.37
N ILE A 91 -11.70 3.25 -3.57
CA ILE A 91 -11.48 1.82 -3.32
C ILE A 91 -11.94 1.50 -1.90
N ASN A 92 -12.76 0.47 -1.75
CA ASN A 92 -13.04 -0.16 -0.47
C ASN A 92 -12.28 -1.47 -0.36
N ARG A 93 -11.34 -1.52 0.58
CA ARG A 93 -10.53 -2.71 0.87
C ARG A 93 -10.99 -3.35 2.17
N LYS A 94 -11.32 -4.64 2.13
CA LYS A 94 -11.59 -5.46 3.31
C LYS A 94 -10.28 -5.84 4.02
N GLY A 95 -10.38 -6.18 5.29
CA GLY A 95 -9.22 -6.61 6.09
C GLY A 95 -8.55 -5.49 6.86
N PHE A 96 -7.30 -5.75 7.26
CA PHE A 96 -6.55 -4.93 8.21
C PHE A 96 -5.99 -3.64 7.58
N PHE A 97 -6.00 -2.57 8.38
CA PHE A 97 -5.38 -1.28 8.08
C PHE A 97 -4.33 -0.95 9.14
N SER A 98 -3.07 -0.84 8.72
CA SER A 98 -1.95 -0.45 9.59
C SER A 98 -1.55 1.02 9.44
N GLY A 99 -1.90 1.66 8.32
CA GLY A 99 -1.45 3.01 8.00
C GLY A 99 -1.58 3.35 6.52
N ASP A 100 -1.26 4.60 6.17
CA ASP A 100 -1.12 5.08 4.80
C ASP A 100 -0.04 6.17 4.73
N TYR A 101 0.40 6.48 3.52
CA TYR A 101 1.40 7.51 3.26
C TYR A 101 0.81 8.67 2.47
N TRP A 102 1.15 9.87 2.90
CA TRP A 102 1.00 11.07 2.08
C TRP A 102 2.34 11.44 1.45
N PHE A 103 2.50 11.08 0.18
CA PHE A 103 3.65 11.46 -0.62
C PHE A 103 3.53 12.93 -1.07
N ILE A 104 4.23 13.82 -0.35
CA ILE A 104 4.20 15.27 -0.60
C ILE A 104 4.99 15.57 -1.87
N GLU A 105 6.26 15.19 -1.92
CA GLU A 105 7.08 15.34 -3.13
C GLU A 105 6.87 14.17 -4.10
N SER A 106 7.16 14.38 -5.38
CA SER A 106 7.16 13.33 -6.41
C SER A 106 7.90 13.83 -7.65
N GLY A 107 8.08 13.00 -8.67
CA GLY A 107 8.72 13.43 -9.93
C GLY A 107 7.99 14.56 -10.68
N LEU A 108 6.71 14.83 -10.37
CA LEU A 108 6.00 16.01 -10.86
C LEU A 108 5.86 17.06 -9.73
N PRO A 109 6.00 18.36 -10.06
CA PRO A 109 5.65 19.42 -9.12
C PRO A 109 4.14 19.43 -8.90
N LYS A 110 3.70 19.91 -7.74
CA LYS A 110 2.29 19.98 -7.37
C LYS A 110 1.94 21.39 -6.94
N ILE A 111 0.94 21.99 -7.59
CA ILE A 111 0.37 23.29 -7.17
C ILE A 111 -0.31 23.14 -5.80
N TYR A 112 -0.97 22.01 -5.58
CA TYR A 112 -1.70 21.70 -4.35
C TYR A 112 -1.68 20.19 -4.09
N SER A 113 -1.51 19.81 -2.82
CA SER A 113 -1.73 18.45 -2.36
C SER A 113 -2.39 18.47 -0.99
N ARG A 114 -3.36 17.59 -0.79
CA ARG A 114 -4.06 17.43 0.48
C ARG A 114 -4.23 15.96 0.80
N PHE A 115 -4.06 15.62 2.07
CA PHE A 115 -4.31 14.30 2.61
C PHE A 115 -5.32 14.40 3.73
N ASN A 116 -6.42 13.66 3.60
CA ASN A 116 -7.44 13.56 4.63
C ASN A 116 -7.36 12.16 5.23
N PHE A 117 -7.39 12.09 6.55
CA PHE A 117 -7.37 10.84 7.30
C PHE A 117 -8.52 10.80 8.29
N GLU A 118 -9.37 9.79 8.15
CA GLU A 118 -10.52 9.56 9.02
C GLU A 118 -10.29 8.32 9.88
N ILE A 119 -10.48 8.48 11.18
CA ILE A 119 -10.34 7.43 12.17
C ILE A 119 -11.72 7.17 12.77
N PRO A 120 -12.35 6.05 12.40
CA PRO A 120 -13.67 5.73 12.86
C PRO A 120 -13.65 5.31 14.33
N ARG A 121 -14.80 5.48 14.97
CA ARG A 121 -15.02 5.21 16.40
C ARG A 121 -14.62 3.82 16.87
N ILE A 122 -14.67 2.84 15.99
CA ILE A 122 -14.33 1.47 16.31
C ILE A 122 -12.87 1.33 16.80
N PHE A 123 -11.93 2.13 16.28
CA PHE A 123 -10.53 2.06 16.70
C PHE A 123 -10.36 2.47 18.17
N PHE A 124 -10.96 3.60 18.57
CA PHE A 124 -10.90 4.05 19.96
C PHE A 124 -11.67 3.15 20.93
N ARG A 125 -12.75 2.49 20.46
CA ARG A 125 -13.49 1.50 21.27
C ARG A 125 -12.61 0.31 21.67
N TYR A 126 -11.72 -0.12 20.78
CA TYR A 126 -10.75 -1.19 21.03
C TYR A 126 -9.40 -0.68 21.54
N ASN A 127 -9.33 0.59 21.95
CA ASN A 127 -8.13 1.23 22.50
C ASN A 127 -6.94 1.24 21.53
N TYR A 128 -7.21 1.24 20.23
CA TYR A 128 -6.18 1.56 19.24
C TYR A 128 -5.94 3.06 19.23
N ASP A 129 -4.66 3.41 19.18
CA ASP A 129 -4.20 4.77 18.97
C ASP A 129 -3.45 4.85 17.63
N TRP A 130 -3.18 6.06 17.19
CA TRP A 130 -2.53 6.34 15.92
C TRP A 130 -1.42 7.37 16.13
N ASN A 131 -0.45 7.34 15.23
CA ASN A 131 0.62 8.32 15.18
C ASN A 131 0.79 8.80 13.74
N TYR A 132 1.49 9.92 13.58
CA TYR A 132 1.99 10.34 12.30
C TYR A 132 3.47 10.69 12.41
N SER A 133 4.23 10.43 11.35
CA SER A 133 5.65 10.75 11.27
C SER A 133 5.93 11.48 9.97
N SER A 134 6.81 12.47 10.02
CA SER A 134 7.31 13.18 8.83
C SER A 134 8.74 12.79 8.56
N PHE A 135 9.08 12.68 7.27
CA PHE A 135 10.39 12.23 6.81
C PHE A 135 10.98 13.29 5.90
N ASN A 136 12.23 13.70 6.18
CA ASN A 136 12.97 14.73 5.42
C ASN A 136 12.39 16.17 5.51
N PHE A 137 11.46 16.43 6.42
CA PHE A 137 10.98 17.78 6.74
C PHE A 137 10.28 17.80 8.10
N ALA A 138 10.02 18.99 8.64
CA ALA A 138 9.13 19.19 9.77
C ALA A 138 7.69 19.42 9.26
N ILE A 139 6.75 18.62 9.76
CA ILE A 139 5.32 18.84 9.51
C ILE A 139 4.66 19.61 10.65
N GLU A 140 3.68 20.44 10.30
CA GLU A 140 2.79 21.09 11.27
C GLU A 140 1.73 20.10 11.78
N GLU A 141 1.14 20.39 12.94
CA GLU A 141 -0.01 19.64 13.43
C GLU A 141 -1.14 19.62 12.38
N PRO A 142 -1.81 18.48 12.19
CA PRO A 142 -2.94 18.41 11.27
C PRO A 142 -4.06 19.35 11.69
N THR A 143 -4.80 19.85 10.70
CA THR A 143 -6.07 20.52 10.98
C THR A 143 -7.15 19.48 11.25
N VAL A 144 -7.91 19.68 12.33
CA VAL A 144 -9.04 18.82 12.69
C VAL A 144 -10.31 19.35 11.99
N TYR A 145 -10.87 18.57 11.06
CA TYR A 145 -12.09 18.93 10.35
C TYR A 145 -13.33 18.81 11.25
N LYS A 146 -13.40 17.71 11.99
CA LYS A 146 -14.49 17.40 12.91
C LYS A 146 -13.96 16.55 14.06
N ASN A 147 -14.21 17.01 15.28
CA ASN A 147 -13.90 16.25 16.49
C ASN A 147 -15.21 15.74 17.09
N ILE A 148 -15.58 14.49 16.80
CA ILE A 148 -16.75 13.86 17.44
C ILE A 148 -16.29 13.15 18.72
N VAL A 149 -15.52 13.84 19.58
CA VAL A 149 -15.17 13.32 20.90
C VAL A 149 -16.31 13.66 21.85
N ASN A 150 -16.98 12.63 22.37
CA ASN A 150 -17.74 12.79 23.59
C ASN A 150 -16.73 13.07 24.71
N GLN A 151 -16.76 14.26 25.30
CA GLN A 151 -15.82 14.65 26.37
C GLN A 151 -15.84 13.68 27.56
N LYS A 152 -16.88 12.86 27.70
CA LYS A 152 -17.01 11.83 28.75
C LYS A 152 -16.34 10.48 28.40
N SER A 153 -16.02 10.21 27.12
CA SER A 153 -15.49 8.91 26.70
C SER A 153 -14.75 8.99 25.36
N ARG A 154 -13.46 8.65 25.37
CA ARG A 154 -12.64 8.43 24.16
C ARG A 154 -13.20 7.31 23.27
N LYS A 155 -13.91 6.33 23.85
CA LYS A 155 -14.47 5.19 23.09
C LYS A 155 -15.56 5.58 22.10
N ASP A 156 -16.15 6.77 22.25
CA ASP A 156 -17.14 7.30 21.32
C ASP A 156 -16.57 8.29 20.30
N ALA A 157 -15.25 8.52 20.32
CA ALA A 157 -14.58 9.48 19.46
C ALA A 157 -14.61 9.07 17.99
N SER A 158 -14.77 10.00 17.06
CA SER A 158 -14.25 9.86 15.69
C SER A 158 -13.53 11.14 15.30
N ILE A 159 -12.44 10.99 14.56
CA ILE A 159 -11.55 12.09 14.23
C ILE A 159 -11.35 12.12 12.72
N ILE A 160 -11.55 13.29 12.12
CA ILE A 160 -11.17 13.57 10.74
C ILE A 160 -10.12 14.66 10.79
N VAL A 161 -8.91 14.34 10.31
CA VAL A 161 -7.78 15.27 10.21
C VAL A 161 -7.36 15.44 8.77
N TYR A 162 -6.71 16.55 8.46
CA TYR A 162 -6.06 16.74 7.18
C TYR A 162 -4.81 17.58 7.28
N TRP A 163 -3.93 17.37 6.30
CA TRP A 163 -2.84 18.27 5.98
C TRP A 163 -2.96 18.73 4.54
N GLU A 164 -2.49 19.93 4.26
CA GLU A 164 -2.39 20.44 2.90
C GLU A 164 -1.10 21.23 2.70
N ARG A 165 -0.62 21.22 1.45
CA ARG A 165 0.58 21.95 1.01
C ARG A 165 0.34 22.50 -0.39
N ARG A 166 0.99 23.62 -0.68
CA ARG A 166 0.97 24.30 -1.98
C ARG A 166 2.40 24.45 -2.50
N ASP A 167 2.52 24.66 -3.81
CA ASP A 167 3.78 25.02 -4.46
C ASP A 167 4.92 24.03 -4.15
N ILE A 168 4.61 22.73 -4.25
CA ILE A 168 5.54 21.65 -3.96
C ILE A 168 6.42 21.43 -5.19
N PRO A 169 7.76 21.55 -5.07
CA PRO A 169 8.66 21.33 -6.18
C PRO A 169 8.67 19.86 -6.61
N ALA A 170 9.16 19.61 -7.82
CA ALA A 170 9.46 18.24 -8.25
C ALA A 170 10.66 17.71 -7.45
N LEU A 171 10.61 16.42 -7.11
CA LEU A 171 11.78 15.71 -6.61
C LEU A 171 12.64 15.29 -7.80
N GLU A 172 13.81 15.90 -7.92
CA GLU A 172 14.79 15.51 -8.93
C GLU A 172 15.47 14.21 -8.53
N LYS A 173 15.49 13.24 -9.46
CA LYS A 173 16.17 11.96 -9.27
C LYS A 173 17.45 11.95 -10.09
N GLU A 174 18.58 11.90 -9.40
CA GLU A 174 19.90 11.80 -10.03
C GLU A 174 20.28 10.34 -10.30
N PRO A 175 21.14 10.06 -11.30
CA PRO A 175 21.74 8.74 -11.45
C PRO A 175 22.40 8.29 -10.13
N PHE A 176 22.11 7.07 -9.69
CA PHE A 176 22.60 6.51 -8.42
C PHE A 176 22.15 7.24 -7.15
N SER A 177 21.10 8.08 -7.23
CA SER A 177 20.50 8.65 -6.02
C SER A 177 20.02 7.55 -5.07
N PRO A 178 19.93 7.83 -3.76
CA PRO A 178 19.26 6.92 -2.83
C PRO A 178 17.83 6.58 -3.28
N PRO A 179 17.24 5.50 -2.73
CA PRO A 179 15.84 5.18 -2.90
C PRO A 179 14.93 6.36 -2.57
N TYR A 180 13.76 6.41 -3.22
CA TYR A 180 12.80 7.51 -3.08
C TYR A 180 12.46 7.84 -1.61
N PHE A 181 12.23 6.82 -0.77
CA PHE A 181 11.88 7.00 0.64
C PHE A 181 12.98 7.66 1.47
N ASP A 182 14.24 7.60 1.04
CA ASP A 182 15.35 8.19 1.79
C ASP A 182 15.47 9.71 1.54
N ILE A 183 14.94 10.20 0.42
CA ILE A 183 15.12 11.60 -0.01
C ILE A 183 13.82 12.39 -0.11
N ALA A 184 12.68 11.73 -0.33
CA ALA A 184 11.41 12.41 -0.54
C ALA A 184 10.84 12.94 0.78
N LYS A 185 10.13 14.07 0.70
CA LYS A 185 9.23 14.49 1.79
C LYS A 185 7.92 13.73 1.72
N TYR A 186 7.59 13.03 2.80
CA TYR A 186 6.31 12.34 2.96
C TYR A 186 5.93 12.21 4.43
N VAL A 187 4.64 11.96 4.66
CA VAL A 187 4.09 11.68 5.98
C VAL A 187 3.61 10.23 5.99
N SER A 188 3.89 9.50 7.06
CA SER A 188 3.18 8.26 7.37
C SER A 188 2.14 8.54 8.45
N VAL A 189 0.97 7.92 8.32
CA VAL A 189 0.01 7.78 9.41
C VAL A 189 -0.11 6.30 9.71
N ASP A 190 0.05 5.91 10.96
CA ASP A 190 0.18 4.52 11.35
C ASP A 190 -0.57 4.23 12.66
N LEU A 191 -0.92 2.97 12.90
CA LEU A 191 -1.28 2.52 14.24
C LEU A 191 -0.10 2.72 15.19
N LYS A 192 -0.38 3.30 16.36
CA LYS A 192 0.62 3.53 17.38
C LYS A 192 0.80 2.27 18.24
N TYR A 193 2.05 1.93 18.47
CA TYR A 193 2.48 0.89 19.41
C TYR A 193 3.49 1.50 20.38
N ASP A 194 3.36 1.21 21.67
CA ASP A 194 4.24 1.76 22.71
C ASP A 194 5.55 0.96 22.83
N SER A 195 5.60 -0.26 22.27
CA SER A 195 6.81 -1.08 22.27
C SER A 195 6.84 -2.13 21.15
N TRP A 196 8.03 -2.62 20.84
CA TRP A 196 8.22 -3.79 19.96
C TRP A 196 7.47 -5.03 20.43
N ASN A 197 7.33 -5.21 21.75
CA ASN A 197 6.58 -6.33 22.32
C ASN A 197 5.07 -6.22 22.05
N GLU A 198 4.52 -5.00 22.08
CA GLU A 198 3.12 -4.76 21.72
C GLU A 198 2.88 -5.03 20.24
N LEU A 199 3.73 -4.50 19.37
CA LEU A 199 3.69 -4.77 17.93
C LEU A 199 3.80 -6.28 17.65
N GLY A 200 4.73 -6.97 18.31
CA GLY A 200 4.91 -8.42 18.17
C GLY A 200 3.68 -9.23 18.62
N LYS A 201 3.04 -8.85 19.72
CA LYS A 201 1.78 -9.48 20.17
C LYS A 201 0.63 -9.20 19.21
N PHE A 202 0.53 -7.98 18.71
CA PHE A 202 -0.45 -7.61 17.71
C PHE A 202 -0.29 -8.45 16.45
N TYR A 203 0.93 -8.52 15.91
CA TYR A 203 1.25 -9.32 14.73
C TYR A 203 1.01 -10.82 14.97
N TYR A 204 1.44 -11.36 16.12
CA TYR A 204 1.15 -12.75 16.47
C TYR A 204 -0.36 -13.02 16.52
N HIS A 205 -1.18 -12.10 17.02
CA HIS A 205 -2.63 -12.27 17.02
C HIS A 205 -3.24 -12.34 15.63
N LEU A 206 -2.62 -11.67 14.65
CA LEU A 206 -3.02 -11.71 13.24
C LEU A 206 -2.68 -13.05 12.59
N ILE A 207 -1.52 -13.63 12.91
CA ILE A 207 -1.01 -14.84 12.23
C ILE A 207 -1.22 -16.14 13.03
N LYS A 208 -1.56 -16.09 14.32
CA LYS A 208 -1.61 -17.26 15.20
C LYS A 208 -2.49 -18.39 14.66
N ASP A 209 -3.60 -18.06 14.00
CA ASP A 209 -4.51 -19.09 13.48
C ASP A 209 -3.87 -19.78 12.27
N TYR A 210 -3.15 -19.05 11.42
CA TYR A 210 -2.37 -19.64 10.33
C TYR A 210 -1.24 -20.54 10.86
N VAL A 211 -0.58 -20.10 11.94
CA VAL A 211 0.47 -20.90 12.60
C VAL A 211 -0.13 -22.16 13.22
N ASN A 212 -1.23 -22.06 13.96
CA ASN A 212 -1.85 -23.17 14.69
C ASN A 212 -2.50 -24.21 13.77
N HIS A 213 -3.01 -23.79 12.61
CA HIS A 213 -3.60 -24.70 11.63
C HIS A 213 -2.58 -25.27 10.64
N SER A 214 -1.28 -24.95 10.80
CA SER A 214 -0.22 -25.53 9.96
C SER A 214 0.02 -27.01 10.33
N ASP A 215 0.44 -27.82 9.36
CA ASP A 215 0.81 -29.22 9.59
C ASP A 215 2.18 -29.31 10.29
N HIS A 216 2.17 -29.15 11.61
CA HIS A 216 3.36 -29.24 12.44
C HIS A 216 4.06 -30.61 12.35
N GLY A 217 3.32 -31.68 12.03
CA GLY A 217 3.89 -33.01 11.81
C GLY A 217 4.75 -33.04 10.55
N ALA A 218 4.25 -32.50 9.44
CA ALA A 218 4.99 -32.37 8.20
C ALA A 218 6.22 -31.45 8.34
N VAL A 219 6.08 -30.31 9.05
CA VAL A 219 7.21 -29.42 9.37
C VAL A 219 8.30 -30.17 10.11
N LYS A 220 7.93 -30.89 11.18
CA LYS A 220 8.88 -31.64 12.00
C LYS A 220 9.57 -32.73 11.17
N LYS A 221 8.81 -33.50 10.40
CA LYS A 221 9.34 -34.56 9.54
C LYS A 221 10.37 -34.02 8.55
N LEU A 222 10.04 -32.93 7.84
CA LEU A 222 10.96 -32.33 6.88
C LEU A 222 12.23 -31.79 7.57
N SER A 223 12.08 -31.15 8.73
CA SER A 223 13.22 -30.66 9.52
C SER A 223 14.15 -31.80 9.96
N ASP A 224 13.57 -32.90 10.44
CA ASP A 224 14.32 -34.11 10.85
C ASP A 224 15.07 -34.73 9.66
N GLU A 225 14.43 -34.81 8.49
CA GLU A 225 15.04 -35.30 7.24
C GLU A 225 16.23 -34.42 6.79
N ILE A 226 16.05 -33.09 6.76
CA ILE A 226 17.12 -32.15 6.40
C ILE A 226 18.30 -32.24 7.39
N CYS A 227 17.99 -32.36 8.68
CA CYS A 227 18.99 -32.36 9.76
C CYS A 227 19.56 -33.76 10.07
N ALA A 228 19.20 -34.79 9.32
CA ALA A 228 19.56 -36.18 9.63
C ALA A 228 21.09 -36.37 9.72
N GLY A 229 21.57 -36.86 10.86
CA GLY A 229 23.00 -37.09 11.11
C GLY A 229 23.82 -35.83 11.40
N ALA A 230 23.21 -34.64 11.48
CA ALA A 230 23.91 -33.43 11.91
C ALA A 230 24.23 -33.48 13.42
N THR A 231 25.50 -33.30 13.79
CA THR A 231 25.95 -33.44 15.19
C THR A 231 26.02 -32.10 15.93
N THR A 232 26.00 -30.97 15.19
CA THR A 232 26.07 -29.63 15.77
C THR A 232 24.87 -28.77 15.38
N GLN A 233 24.55 -27.77 16.21
CA GLN A 233 23.50 -26.80 15.88
C GLN A 233 23.84 -26.01 14.61
N ARG A 234 25.12 -25.67 14.41
CA ARG A 234 25.56 -24.94 13.22
C ARG A 234 25.29 -25.74 11.94
N GLU A 235 25.61 -27.03 11.94
CA GLU A 235 25.37 -27.89 10.79
C GLU A 235 23.87 -28.01 10.46
N LYS A 236 23.00 -28.07 11.48
CA LYS A 236 21.54 -28.05 11.27
C LYS A 236 21.09 -26.75 10.58
N ILE A 237 21.59 -25.61 11.05
CA ILE A 237 21.27 -24.29 10.45
C ILE A 237 21.74 -24.22 8.99
N ASP A 238 22.98 -24.64 8.72
CA ASP A 238 23.55 -24.59 7.37
C ASP A 238 22.77 -25.49 6.39
N ARG A 239 22.36 -26.69 6.82
CA ARG A 239 21.55 -27.60 6.00
C ARG A 239 20.16 -27.05 5.71
N ILE A 240 19.48 -26.47 6.71
CA ILE A 240 18.17 -25.81 6.51
C ILE A 240 18.32 -24.63 5.54
N PHE A 241 19.36 -23.82 5.70
CA PHE A 241 19.62 -22.67 4.84
C PHE A 241 19.86 -23.10 3.38
N GLN A 242 20.74 -24.07 3.15
CA GLN A 242 21.04 -24.59 1.81
C GLN A 242 19.82 -25.26 1.17
N TYR A 243 19.05 -26.02 1.95
CA TYR A 243 17.79 -26.57 1.48
C TYR A 243 16.85 -25.45 1.02
N ALA A 244 16.70 -24.40 1.82
CA ALA A 244 15.81 -23.30 1.48
C ALA A 244 16.24 -22.59 0.18
N GLN A 245 17.55 -22.37 -0.01
CA GLN A 245 18.08 -21.74 -1.22
C GLN A 245 17.89 -22.58 -2.49
N ARG A 246 17.95 -23.92 -2.38
CA ARG A 246 17.82 -24.82 -3.53
C ARG A 246 16.38 -25.12 -3.90
N GLU A 247 15.52 -25.25 -2.89
CA GLU A 247 14.17 -25.80 -3.06
C GLU A 247 13.09 -24.73 -3.13
N PHE A 248 13.38 -23.47 -2.76
CA PHE A 248 12.42 -22.38 -2.87
C PHE A 248 12.96 -21.24 -3.73
N ARG A 249 12.14 -20.80 -4.68
CA ARG A 249 12.38 -19.56 -5.42
C ARG A 249 11.85 -18.38 -4.61
N TYR A 250 12.71 -17.38 -4.36
CA TYR A 250 12.27 -16.13 -3.76
C TYR A 250 11.32 -15.38 -4.70
N LEU A 251 10.12 -15.10 -4.22
CA LEU A 251 9.10 -14.30 -4.89
C LEU A 251 8.61 -13.25 -3.88
N ALA A 252 8.77 -11.98 -4.22
CA ALA A 252 8.26 -10.88 -3.41
C ALA A 252 6.76 -10.66 -3.74
N PHE A 253 5.88 -10.95 -2.78
CA PHE A 253 4.44 -10.74 -2.85
C PHE A 253 4.03 -9.70 -1.79
N ASP A 254 4.28 -8.42 -2.04
CA ASP A 254 3.96 -7.36 -1.07
C ASP A 254 2.54 -6.80 -1.22
N PHE A 255 1.63 -7.57 -1.82
CA PHE A 255 0.28 -7.12 -2.16
C PHE A 255 -0.79 -7.74 -1.27
N GLY A 256 -1.71 -6.90 -0.84
CA GLY A 256 -2.88 -7.31 -0.07
C GLY A 256 -2.54 -7.94 1.28
N GLU A 257 -3.33 -8.91 1.71
CA GLU A 257 -3.10 -9.59 3.00
C GLU A 257 -1.87 -10.49 2.98
N SER A 258 -1.48 -11.05 1.83
CA SER A 258 -0.32 -11.95 1.72
C SER A 258 1.03 -11.25 1.97
N GLY A 259 1.07 -9.91 1.85
CA GLY A 259 2.23 -9.11 2.27
C GLY A 259 2.38 -8.97 3.79
N ILE A 260 1.36 -9.37 4.57
CA ILE A 260 1.34 -9.26 6.03
C ILE A 260 1.17 -10.65 6.66
N ILE A 261 0.26 -11.46 6.13
CA ILE A 261 -0.09 -12.78 6.62
C ILE A 261 0.61 -13.82 5.76
N PRO A 262 1.49 -14.67 6.34
CA PRO A 262 2.21 -15.67 5.58
C PRO A 262 1.27 -16.80 5.10
N HIS A 263 1.61 -17.39 3.96
CA HIS A 263 1.00 -18.64 3.53
C HIS A 263 1.29 -19.78 4.53
N THR A 264 0.41 -20.77 4.58
CA THR A 264 0.61 -21.95 5.42
C THR A 264 1.82 -22.76 4.96
N PHE A 265 2.43 -23.53 5.87
CA PHE A 265 3.56 -24.39 5.52
C PHE A 265 3.24 -25.36 4.37
N SER A 266 2.05 -25.94 4.39
CA SER A 266 1.60 -26.90 3.37
C SER A 266 1.44 -26.25 1.99
N GLU A 267 1.06 -24.97 1.94
CA GLU A 267 1.04 -24.19 0.69
C GLU A 267 2.46 -23.91 0.19
N ILE A 268 3.35 -23.45 1.07
CA ILE A 268 4.75 -23.15 0.74
C ILE A 268 5.45 -24.39 0.18
N VAL A 269 5.30 -25.55 0.83
CA VAL A 269 5.96 -26.80 0.39
C VAL A 269 5.39 -27.33 -0.94
N ARG A 270 4.09 -27.15 -1.18
CA ARG A 270 3.44 -27.56 -2.44
C ARG A 270 3.83 -26.67 -3.62
N ASN A 271 4.17 -25.40 -3.35
CA ASN A 271 4.45 -24.39 -4.36
C ASN A 271 5.96 -24.08 -4.53
N LYS A 272 6.83 -25.00 -4.10
CA LYS A 272 8.29 -24.95 -4.31
C LYS A 272 8.66 -24.63 -5.76
#